data_AF-A0A077Z3C6-F1
#
_entry.id   AF-A0A077Z3C6-F1
#
_cell.length_a   1.000
_cell.length_b   1.000
_cell.length_c   1.000
_cell.angle_alpha   90.00
_cell.angle_beta   90.00
_cell.angle_gamma   90.00
#
_symmetry.space_group_name_H-M   'P 1'
#
loop_
_entity.id
_entity.type
_entity.pdbx_description
1 polymer ?
#
loop_
_entity_poly.entity_id
_entity_poly.type
_entity_poly.pdbx_seq_one_letter_code
_entity_poly.pdbx_strand_id
1 'polypeptide(L)'
;MFKAKSKNGGKSLRESLEKIGLNLPAGRRKAANVTLLTSLVEGEAIHLARDFGYACETEFPSRQVAEYVCRSQCSGDLLEMQRRKEMLIAAKQVIKEFTALLNQDRSPLCNSREPPILEPNIQRHLTHFSLLTHGFGSPAICSAMSALTSYVSESLKYLDRHFPSMQSPHSSSALPHLVPQAIGSKGEVKVVSTSDTSSALIKS
;
A
#
# COMPACT_ATOMS: atom_id res chain seq x y z
N MET A 1 -7.78 -38.69 28.19
CA MET A 1 -9.25 -38.60 28.37
C MET A 1 -9.67 -37.16 28.07
N PHE A 2 -10.46 -36.91 27.03
CA PHE A 2 -10.92 -35.54 26.73
C PHE A 2 -12.05 -35.14 27.69
N LYS A 3 -11.91 -33.98 28.35
CA LYS A 3 -12.90 -33.45 29.30
C LYS A 3 -14.14 -32.97 28.55
N ALA A 4 -15.23 -33.74 28.61
CA ALA A 4 -16.49 -33.40 27.94
C ALA A 4 -17.02 -32.03 28.39
N LYS A 5 -17.54 -31.24 27.45
CA LYS A 5 -18.17 -29.95 27.70
C LYS A 5 -19.45 -30.16 28.51
N SER A 6 -19.56 -29.57 29.70
CA SER A 6 -20.69 -29.81 30.59
C SER A 6 -22.01 -29.32 29.97
N LYS A 7 -22.95 -30.25 29.73
CA LYS A 7 -24.23 -30.01 29.04
C LYS A 7 -25.03 -28.83 29.64
N ASN A 8 -24.91 -28.64 30.95
CA ASN A 8 -25.63 -27.62 31.72
C ASN A 8 -24.76 -26.43 32.15
N GLY A 9 -23.48 -26.34 31.76
CA GLY A 9 -22.54 -25.33 32.29
C GLY A 9 -23.02 -23.90 32.08
N GLY A 10 -23.56 -23.58 30.90
CA GLY A 10 -24.14 -22.28 30.60
C GLY A 10 -25.46 -21.98 31.33
N LYS A 11 -26.18 -22.99 31.84
CA LYS A 11 -27.36 -22.80 32.69
C LYS A 11 -26.94 -22.50 34.13
N SER A 12 -26.08 -23.35 34.71
CA SER A 12 -25.52 -23.16 36.05
C SER A 12 -24.78 -21.83 36.22
N LEU A 13 -24.08 -21.35 35.19
CA LEU A 13 -23.46 -20.03 35.19
C LEU A 13 -24.50 -18.90 35.29
N ARG A 14 -25.61 -18.96 34.54
CA ARG A 14 -26.70 -17.96 34.64
C ARG A 14 -27.34 -17.98 36.02
N GLU A 15 -27.71 -19.17 36.53
CA GLU A 15 -28.30 -19.34 37.86
C GLU A 15 -27.39 -18.85 38.99
N SER A 16 -26.06 -18.93 38.81
CA SER A 16 -25.09 -18.44 39.80
C SER A 16 -24.91 -16.92 39.74
N LEU A 17 -25.03 -16.32 38.55
CA LEU A 17 -24.94 -14.87 38.36
C LEU A 17 -26.24 -14.16 38.75
N GLU A 18 -27.39 -14.77 38.49
CA GLU A 18 -28.72 -14.30 38.91
C GLU A 18 -28.82 -14.17 40.44
N LYS A 19 -28.22 -15.11 41.19
CA LYS A 19 -28.11 -15.04 42.66
C LYS A 19 -27.30 -13.86 43.19
N ILE A 20 -26.46 -13.22 42.37
CA ILE A 20 -25.73 -12.00 42.71
C ILE A 20 -26.26 -10.77 41.96
N GLY A 21 -27.50 -10.84 41.45
CA GLY A 21 -28.18 -9.73 40.76
C GLY A 21 -27.76 -9.51 39.30
N LEU A 22 -26.89 -10.37 38.73
CA LEU A 22 -26.38 -10.22 37.37
C LEU A 22 -27.17 -11.09 36.38
N ASN A 23 -28.16 -10.49 35.72
CA ASN A 23 -28.93 -11.14 34.67
C ASN A 23 -28.11 -11.26 33.36
N LEU A 24 -27.75 -12.48 32.97
CA LEU A 24 -27.21 -12.78 31.63
C LEU A 24 -28.28 -13.43 30.75
N PRO A 25 -28.84 -12.74 29.74
CA PRO A 25 -29.88 -13.29 28.88
C PRO A 25 -29.38 -14.51 28.09
N ALA A 26 -30.19 -15.57 28.09
CA ALA A 26 -29.90 -16.76 27.32
C ALA A 26 -29.93 -16.45 25.81
N GLY A 27 -28.88 -16.86 25.08
CA GLY A 27 -28.92 -16.85 23.62
C GLY A 27 -28.56 -15.52 22.93
N ARG A 28 -27.78 -14.63 23.56
CA ARG A 28 -27.11 -13.48 22.89
C ARG A 28 -26.06 -13.97 21.86
N ARG A 29 -26.51 -14.64 20.80
CA ARG A 29 -25.70 -15.34 19.81
C ARG A 29 -25.11 -14.36 18.80
N LYS A 30 -23.82 -14.07 18.97
CA LYS A 30 -22.88 -13.51 17.99
C LYS A 30 -23.33 -12.19 17.32
N ALA A 31 -22.70 -11.09 17.73
CA ALA A 31 -22.85 -9.77 17.07
C ALA A 31 -22.20 -9.69 15.68
N ALA A 32 -21.54 -10.76 15.21
CA ALA A 32 -20.87 -10.88 13.93
C ALA A 32 -21.13 -12.26 13.32
N ASN A 33 -21.04 -12.36 12.00
CA ASN A 33 -21.20 -13.62 11.27
C ASN A 33 -20.12 -14.65 11.68
N VAL A 34 -20.45 -15.94 11.57
CA VAL A 34 -19.49 -17.01 11.84
C VAL A 34 -18.50 -17.11 10.68
N THR A 35 -17.24 -16.86 10.95
CA THR A 35 -16.13 -17.00 10.00
C THR A 35 -15.01 -17.84 10.63
N LEU A 36 -14.03 -18.27 9.84
CA LEU A 36 -12.85 -18.96 10.37
C LEU A 36 -12.06 -18.08 11.37
N LEU A 37 -12.05 -16.76 11.19
CA LEU A 37 -11.46 -15.82 12.17
C LEU A 37 -12.07 -16.01 13.57
N THR A 38 -13.40 -16.28 13.66
CA THR A 38 -14.08 -16.54 14.94
C THR A 38 -13.76 -17.90 15.58
N SER A 39 -12.83 -18.68 15.00
CA SER A 39 -12.28 -19.90 15.60
C SER A 39 -10.87 -19.74 16.15
N LEU A 40 -10.16 -18.66 15.78
CA LEU A 40 -8.85 -18.31 16.32
C LEU A 40 -8.99 -17.65 17.70
N VAL A 41 -8.05 -17.90 18.61
CA VAL A 41 -7.80 -16.98 19.73
C VAL A 41 -6.91 -15.82 19.29
N GLU A 42 -6.92 -14.73 20.03
CA GLU A 42 -6.17 -13.50 19.70
C GLU A 42 -4.66 -13.75 19.51
N GLY A 43 -4.06 -14.62 20.33
CA GLY A 43 -2.66 -15.02 20.17
C GLY A 43 -2.36 -15.80 18.88
N GLU A 44 -3.30 -16.64 18.41
CA GLU A 44 -3.16 -17.37 17.13
C GLU A 44 -3.29 -16.41 15.95
N ALA A 45 -4.23 -15.47 16.00
CA ALA A 45 -4.44 -14.45 14.97
C ALA A 45 -3.24 -13.48 14.86
N ILE A 46 -2.64 -13.08 15.99
CA ILE A 46 -1.42 -12.25 16.03
C ILE A 46 -0.19 -13.03 15.52
N HIS A 47 -0.06 -14.32 15.82
CA HIS A 47 1.00 -15.15 15.25
C HIS A 47 0.80 -15.35 13.74
N LEU A 48 -0.41 -15.67 13.29
CA LEU A 48 -0.75 -15.77 11.87
C LEU A 48 -0.43 -14.48 11.09
N ALA A 49 -0.62 -13.30 11.69
CA ALA A 49 -0.23 -12.03 11.10
C ALA A 49 1.29 -11.88 10.95
N ARG A 50 2.07 -12.34 11.93
CA ARG A 50 3.55 -12.35 11.86
C ARG A 50 4.03 -13.32 10.77
N ASP A 51 3.48 -14.53 10.75
CA ASP A 51 3.88 -15.59 9.82
C ASP A 51 3.49 -15.24 8.38
N PHE A 52 2.31 -14.65 8.17
CA PHE A 52 1.90 -14.07 6.89
C PHE A 52 2.79 -12.89 6.48
N GLY A 53 3.19 -12.04 7.43
CA GLY A 53 4.12 -10.94 7.19
C GLY A 53 5.49 -11.41 6.71
N TYR A 54 6.05 -12.43 7.36
CA TYR A 54 7.29 -13.08 6.95
C TYR A 54 7.16 -13.68 5.54
N ALA A 55 6.09 -14.43 5.26
CA ALA A 55 5.84 -15.00 3.93
C ALA A 55 5.67 -13.93 2.82
N CYS A 56 5.10 -12.76 3.15
CA CYS A 56 5.03 -11.60 2.24
C CYS A 56 6.40 -10.97 1.94
N GLU A 57 7.40 -11.16 2.80
CA GLU A 57 8.76 -10.64 2.65
C GLU A 57 9.70 -11.63 1.98
N THR A 58 9.67 -12.92 2.37
CA THR A 58 10.61 -13.94 1.88
C THR A 58 10.11 -14.75 0.68
N GLU A 59 8.83 -15.13 0.66
CA GLU A 59 8.29 -16.07 -0.33
C GLU A 59 7.63 -15.37 -1.53
N PHE A 60 7.12 -14.15 -1.35
CA PHE A 60 6.39 -13.46 -2.42
C PHE A 60 7.32 -12.99 -3.55
N PRO A 61 7.17 -13.50 -4.79
CA PRO A 61 8.16 -13.31 -5.87
C PRO A 61 8.01 -11.95 -6.58
N SER A 62 8.15 -10.87 -5.80
CA SER A 62 7.96 -9.46 -6.20
C SER A 62 8.64 -9.12 -7.52
N ARG A 63 9.89 -9.58 -7.70
CA ARG A 63 10.70 -9.30 -8.89
C ARG A 63 10.20 -10.05 -10.11
N GLN A 64 9.89 -11.34 -9.99
CA GLN A 64 9.42 -12.17 -11.11
C GLN A 64 8.06 -11.69 -11.61
N VAL A 65 7.16 -11.31 -10.68
CA VAL A 65 5.85 -10.71 -11.00
C VAL A 65 6.03 -9.33 -11.65
N ALA A 66 6.96 -8.50 -11.15
CA ALA A 66 7.30 -7.21 -11.76
C ALA A 66 7.83 -7.36 -13.19
N GLU A 67 8.84 -8.21 -13.40
CA GLU A 67 9.39 -8.47 -14.74
C GLU A 67 8.34 -9.03 -15.69
N TYR A 68 7.48 -9.96 -15.25
CA TYR A 68 6.42 -10.53 -16.07
C TYR A 68 5.37 -9.50 -16.49
N VAL A 69 4.84 -8.71 -15.55
CA VAL A 69 3.82 -7.70 -15.84
C VAL A 69 4.40 -6.57 -16.71
N CYS A 70 5.63 -6.14 -16.44
CA CYS A 70 6.29 -5.14 -17.27
C CYS A 70 6.48 -5.65 -18.71
N ARG A 71 7.02 -6.86 -18.95
CA ARG A 71 7.17 -7.41 -20.31
C ARG A 71 5.88 -7.37 -21.15
N SER A 72 4.72 -7.59 -20.52
CA SER A 72 3.41 -7.53 -21.20
C SER A 72 2.84 -6.13 -21.39
N GLN A 73 3.30 -5.14 -20.61
CA GLN A 73 2.83 -3.74 -20.68
C GLN A 73 3.82 -2.80 -21.40
N CYS A 74 5.06 -3.25 -21.63
CA CYS A 74 6.12 -2.45 -22.22
C CYS A 74 6.19 -2.67 -23.75
N SER A 75 5.32 -1.99 -24.49
CA SER A 75 5.27 -2.02 -25.97
C SER A 75 6.47 -1.37 -26.68
N GLY A 76 7.43 -0.81 -25.94
CA GLY A 76 8.60 -0.09 -26.47
C GLY A 76 8.38 1.39 -26.75
N ASP A 77 7.15 1.90 -26.66
CA ASP A 77 6.86 3.34 -26.74
C ASP A 77 7.33 4.07 -25.48
N LEU A 78 8.27 5.01 -25.65
CA LEU A 78 8.85 5.82 -24.59
C LEU A 78 7.79 6.65 -23.83
N LEU A 79 6.74 7.12 -24.50
CA LEU A 79 5.66 7.90 -23.85
C LEU A 79 4.82 7.01 -22.93
N GLU A 80 4.47 5.81 -23.38
CA GLU A 80 3.79 4.83 -22.52
C GLU A 80 4.68 4.40 -21.35
N MET A 81 5.99 4.27 -21.55
CA MET A 81 6.93 3.91 -20.47
C MET A 81 7.09 5.00 -19.42
N GLN A 82 7.14 6.28 -19.83
CA GLN A 82 7.13 7.40 -18.90
C GLN A 82 5.79 7.46 -18.13
N ARG A 83 4.66 7.33 -18.82
CA ARG A 83 3.32 7.25 -18.20
C ARG A 83 3.22 6.09 -17.21
N ARG A 84 3.78 4.91 -17.54
CA ARG A 84 3.81 3.74 -16.66
C ARG A 84 4.67 3.97 -15.42
N LYS A 85 5.82 4.63 -15.57
CA LYS A 85 6.71 5.02 -14.46
C LYS A 85 6.02 5.99 -13.50
N GLU A 86 5.32 6.99 -14.02
CA GLU A 86 4.54 7.95 -13.23
C GLU A 86 3.40 7.26 -12.45
N MET A 87 2.62 6.39 -13.10
CA MET A 87 1.59 5.59 -12.43
C MET A 87 2.14 4.71 -11.30
N LEU A 88 3.33 4.11 -11.48
CA LEU A 88 4.00 3.31 -10.44
C LEU A 88 4.47 4.17 -9.26
N ILE A 89 5.00 5.37 -9.52
CA ILE A 89 5.42 6.31 -8.47
C ILE A 89 4.20 6.80 -7.66
N ALA A 90 3.11 7.18 -8.34
CA ALA A 90 1.87 7.61 -7.70
C ALA A 90 1.26 6.48 -6.82
N ALA A 91 1.20 5.25 -7.35
CA ALA A 91 0.74 4.09 -6.58
C ALA A 91 1.60 3.86 -5.32
N LYS A 92 2.93 3.96 -5.44
CA LYS A 92 3.86 3.82 -4.30
C LYS A 92 3.63 4.87 -3.21
N GLN A 93 3.15 6.06 -3.56
CA GLN A 93 2.82 7.11 -2.59
C GLN A 93 1.50 6.80 -1.87
N VAL A 94 0.43 6.46 -2.60
CA VAL A 94 -0.88 6.10 -2.01
C VAL A 94 -0.76 4.89 -1.07
N ILE A 95 0.04 3.88 -1.44
CA ILE A 95 0.29 2.71 -0.58
C ILE A 95 0.94 3.11 0.75
N LYS A 96 1.91 4.04 0.74
CA LYS A 96 2.55 4.55 1.97
C LYS A 96 1.57 5.29 2.86
N GLU A 97 0.74 6.17 2.29
CA GLU A 97 -0.24 6.96 3.04
C GLU A 97 -1.26 6.06 3.75
N PHE A 98 -1.79 5.07 3.05
CA PHE A 98 -2.71 4.08 3.62
C PHE A 98 -2.04 3.21 4.70
N THR A 99 -0.81 2.74 4.47
CA THR A 99 -0.05 1.96 5.44
C THR A 99 0.31 2.77 6.69
N ALA A 100 0.61 4.07 6.53
CA ALA A 100 0.88 4.98 7.65
C ALA A 100 -0.37 5.19 8.54
N LEU A 101 -1.56 5.28 7.94
CA LEU A 101 -2.82 5.34 8.68
C LEU A 101 -3.09 4.06 9.49
N LEU A 102 -2.87 2.89 8.90
CA LEU A 102 -3.06 1.60 9.60
C LEU A 102 -2.07 1.43 10.77
N ASN A 103 -0.83 1.90 10.63
CA ASN A 103 0.17 1.88 11.70
C ASN A 103 -0.14 2.89 12.84
N GLN A 104 -1.13 3.78 12.66
CA GLN A 104 -1.66 4.67 13.70
C GLN A 104 -2.88 4.09 14.44
N ASP A 105 -3.37 2.89 14.07
CA ASP A 105 -4.42 2.19 14.82
C ASP A 105 -3.98 1.96 16.28
N ARG A 106 -4.81 2.35 17.25
CA ARG A 106 -4.63 2.08 18.68
C ARG A 106 -5.79 1.26 19.26
N SER A 107 -6.25 0.29 18.46
CA SER A 107 -7.18 -0.74 18.90
C SER A 107 -6.65 -1.52 20.11
N PRO A 108 -7.45 -1.70 21.18
CA PRO A 108 -7.05 -2.42 22.38
C PRO A 108 -7.03 -3.94 22.13
N LEU A 109 -5.92 -4.42 21.60
CA LEU A 109 -5.60 -5.84 21.41
C LEU A 109 -4.74 -6.35 22.57
N CYS A 110 -5.01 -7.57 23.04
CA CYS A 110 -4.40 -8.16 24.23
C CYS A 110 -4.47 -7.22 25.46
N ASN A 111 -3.31 -6.79 25.96
CA ASN A 111 -3.17 -5.85 27.07
C ASN A 111 -2.83 -4.42 26.60
N SER A 112 -2.83 -4.14 25.29
CA SER A 112 -2.57 -2.80 24.78
C SER A 112 -3.68 -1.83 25.20
N ARG A 113 -3.27 -0.69 25.75
CA ARG A 113 -4.14 0.39 26.25
C ARG A 113 -3.54 1.77 25.95
N GLU A 114 -2.84 1.88 24.82
CA GLU A 114 -2.38 3.18 24.32
C GLU A 114 -3.58 4.10 24.06
N PRO A 115 -3.48 5.42 24.35
CA PRO A 115 -4.54 6.36 24.05
C PRO A 115 -4.75 6.48 22.53
N PRO A 116 -6.00 6.65 22.06
CA PRO A 116 -6.28 6.79 20.64
C PRO A 116 -5.71 8.12 20.10
N ILE A 117 -4.93 8.03 19.02
CA ILE A 117 -4.32 9.18 18.33
C ILE A 117 -5.09 9.60 17.06
N LEU A 118 -5.92 8.70 16.53
CA LEU A 118 -6.79 8.94 15.38
C LEU A 118 -8.13 9.53 15.82
N GLU A 119 -8.83 10.20 14.89
CA GLU A 119 -10.18 10.71 15.14
C GLU A 119 -11.12 9.61 15.68
N PRO A 120 -12.00 9.90 16.66
CA PRO A 120 -12.87 8.90 17.27
C PRO A 120 -13.73 8.11 16.28
N ASN A 121 -14.12 8.72 15.15
CA ASN A 121 -14.86 8.03 14.09
C ASN A 121 -13.98 7.00 13.36
N ILE A 122 -12.77 7.37 12.95
CA ILE A 122 -11.83 6.48 12.26
C ILE A 122 -11.37 5.36 13.20
N GLN A 123 -10.95 5.71 14.42
CA GLN A 123 -10.52 4.73 15.43
C GLN A 123 -11.63 3.72 15.75
N ARG A 124 -12.91 4.14 15.84
CA ARG A 124 -14.04 3.23 16.04
C ARG A 124 -14.16 2.18 14.93
N HIS A 125 -13.96 2.56 13.66
CA HIS A 125 -14.04 1.64 12.54
C HIS A 125 -12.85 0.67 12.51
N LEU A 126 -11.64 1.16 12.77
CA LEU A 126 -10.45 0.33 12.91
C LEU A 126 -10.57 -0.66 14.07
N THR A 127 -11.02 -0.21 15.26
CA THR A 127 -11.26 -1.09 16.41
C THR A 127 -12.34 -2.13 16.16
N HIS A 128 -13.40 -1.81 15.42
CA HIS A 128 -14.37 -2.81 15.00
C HIS A 128 -13.73 -3.88 14.10
N PHE A 129 -12.90 -3.50 13.14
CA PHE A 129 -12.18 -4.42 12.25
C PHE A 129 -11.11 -5.25 12.98
N SER A 130 -10.31 -4.64 13.84
CA SER A 130 -9.28 -5.30 14.66
C SER A 130 -9.91 -6.30 15.64
N LEU A 131 -11.07 -6.00 16.25
CA LEU A 131 -11.82 -6.96 17.06
C LEU A 131 -12.44 -8.11 16.23
N LEU A 132 -12.99 -7.82 15.04
CA LEU A 132 -13.54 -8.86 14.13
C LEU A 132 -12.47 -9.82 13.60
N THR A 133 -11.24 -9.34 13.46
CA THR A 133 -10.10 -10.10 12.93
C THR A 133 -9.17 -10.63 14.02
N HIS A 134 -9.51 -10.47 15.30
CA HIS A 134 -8.67 -10.88 16.43
C HIS A 134 -7.23 -10.30 16.36
N GLY A 135 -7.08 -9.10 15.80
CA GLY A 135 -5.79 -8.43 15.59
C GLY A 135 -5.03 -8.82 14.32
N PHE A 136 -5.49 -9.81 13.54
CA PHE A 136 -4.83 -10.20 12.29
C PHE A 136 -4.94 -9.14 11.19
N GLY A 137 -6.06 -8.44 11.10
CA GLY A 137 -6.48 -7.69 9.91
C GLY A 137 -5.53 -6.57 9.49
N SER A 138 -5.33 -5.57 10.36
CA SER A 138 -4.52 -4.39 10.03
C SER A 138 -3.05 -4.76 9.73
N PRO A 139 -2.37 -5.60 10.53
CA PRO A 139 -1.03 -6.09 10.21
C PRO A 139 -0.96 -6.84 8.87
N ALA A 140 -1.92 -7.72 8.57
CA ALA A 140 -1.92 -8.48 7.30
C ALA A 140 -2.10 -7.56 6.09
N ILE A 141 -2.90 -6.50 6.20
CA ILE A 141 -3.01 -5.48 5.14
C ILE A 141 -1.67 -4.74 4.99
N CYS A 142 -1.03 -4.32 6.08
CA CYS A 142 0.31 -3.70 6.02
C CYS A 142 1.35 -4.63 5.35
N SER A 143 1.35 -5.93 5.66
CA SER A 143 2.23 -6.91 5.01
C SER A 143 1.98 -7.05 3.51
N ALA A 144 0.71 -7.12 3.08
CA ALA A 144 0.34 -7.15 1.67
C ALA A 144 0.72 -5.85 0.94
N MET A 145 0.61 -4.70 1.62
CA MET A 145 1.06 -3.40 1.10
C MET A 145 2.60 -3.30 0.99
N SER A 146 3.35 -3.92 1.89
CA SER A 146 4.81 -4.07 1.77
C SER A 146 5.19 -4.95 0.56
N ALA A 147 4.56 -6.10 0.38
CA ALA A 147 4.75 -6.96 -0.79
C ALA A 147 4.42 -6.22 -2.12
N LEU A 148 3.32 -5.46 -2.15
CA LEU A 148 2.96 -4.61 -3.29
C LEU A 148 3.98 -3.48 -3.52
N THR A 149 4.51 -2.88 -2.45
CA THR A 149 5.57 -1.86 -2.52
C THR A 149 6.87 -2.44 -3.09
N SER A 150 7.21 -3.69 -2.75
CA SER A 150 8.33 -4.42 -3.34
C SER A 150 8.12 -4.70 -4.82
N TYR A 151 6.95 -5.21 -5.23
CA TYR A 151 6.57 -5.37 -6.64
C TYR A 151 6.70 -4.04 -7.43
N VAL A 152 6.13 -2.94 -6.92
CA VAL A 152 6.22 -1.62 -7.58
C VAL A 152 7.67 -1.15 -7.69
N SER A 153 8.50 -1.43 -6.68
CA SER A 153 9.91 -1.06 -6.67
C SER A 153 10.74 -1.88 -7.66
N GLU A 154 10.45 -3.17 -7.83
CA GLU A 154 11.07 -4.00 -8.86
C GLU A 154 10.58 -3.61 -10.27
N SER A 155 9.32 -3.21 -10.43
CA SER A 155 8.79 -2.69 -11.71
C SER A 155 9.51 -1.42 -12.14
N LEU A 156 9.77 -0.49 -11.21
CA LEU A 156 10.57 0.70 -11.47
C LEU A 156 12.02 0.34 -11.86
N LYS A 157 12.68 -0.56 -11.11
CA LYS A 157 14.02 -1.07 -11.46
C LYS A 157 14.08 -1.74 -12.83
N TYR A 158 13.00 -2.42 -13.26
CA TYR A 158 12.91 -3.02 -14.59
C TYR A 158 12.85 -1.94 -15.68
N LEU A 159 11.95 -0.95 -15.53
CA LEU A 159 11.85 0.18 -16.47
C LEU A 159 13.17 0.95 -16.58
N ASP A 160 13.80 1.28 -15.45
CA ASP A 160 15.08 2.03 -15.43
C ASP A 160 16.24 1.27 -16.10
N ARG A 161 16.21 -0.07 -16.12
CA ARG A 161 17.23 -0.92 -16.77
C ARG A 161 17.01 -1.08 -18.28
N HIS A 162 15.75 -1.20 -18.71
CA HIS A 162 15.42 -1.45 -20.12
C HIS A 162 15.17 -0.17 -20.93
N PHE A 163 14.79 0.92 -20.25
CA PHE A 163 14.48 2.22 -20.85
C PHE A 163 15.17 3.34 -20.04
N PRO A 164 16.52 3.39 -20.04
CA PRO A 164 17.24 4.51 -19.43
C PRO A 164 16.77 5.82 -20.07
N SER A 165 16.40 6.79 -19.24
CA SER A 165 15.96 8.10 -19.71
C SER A 165 17.08 8.75 -20.54
N MET A 166 16.76 9.22 -21.75
CA MET A 166 17.71 10.00 -22.56
C MET A 166 18.02 11.34 -21.89
N GLN A 167 18.96 11.33 -20.95
CA GLN A 167 19.67 12.53 -20.52
C GLN A 167 20.55 12.98 -21.69
N SER A 168 20.29 14.19 -22.19
CA SER A 168 20.91 14.71 -23.41
C SER A 168 22.44 14.78 -23.28
N PRO A 169 23.22 14.23 -24.24
CA PRO A 169 24.69 14.31 -24.23
C PRO A 169 25.15 15.70 -24.69
N HIS A 170 24.90 16.74 -23.88
CA HIS A 170 25.15 18.15 -24.23
C HIS A 170 25.92 18.93 -23.15
N SER A 171 27.18 18.54 -22.86
CA SER A 171 28.22 19.49 -22.38
C SER A 171 29.66 18.90 -22.29
N SER A 172 30.15 18.14 -23.28
CA SER A 172 31.53 17.58 -23.26
C SER A 172 32.26 17.56 -24.62
N SER A 173 32.07 18.57 -25.47
CA SER A 173 32.82 18.70 -26.74
C SER A 173 34.23 19.28 -26.52
N ALA A 174 35.13 18.48 -25.93
CA ALA A 174 36.54 18.83 -25.78
C ALA A 174 37.28 18.73 -27.13
N LEU A 175 37.31 19.84 -27.88
CA LEU A 175 37.97 19.93 -29.19
C LEU A 175 39.51 20.04 -29.07
N PRO A 176 40.29 19.19 -29.76
CA PRO A 176 41.74 19.34 -29.81
C PRO A 176 42.18 20.43 -30.79
N HIS A 177 42.63 21.55 -30.22
CA HIS A 177 43.72 22.43 -30.67
C HIS A 177 44.27 22.29 -32.11
N LEU A 178 44.00 23.29 -32.99
CA LEU A 178 44.93 23.75 -34.04
C LEU A 178 44.55 25.13 -34.64
N VAL A 179 45.46 26.11 -34.45
CA VAL A 179 45.75 27.37 -35.19
C VAL A 179 44.59 28.21 -35.82
N PRO A 180 44.46 29.52 -35.50
CA PRO A 180 43.47 30.44 -36.09
C PRO A 180 43.98 31.22 -37.33
N GLN A 181 43.06 31.68 -38.18
CA GLN A 181 43.35 32.68 -39.23
C GLN A 181 42.23 33.73 -39.41
N ALA A 182 42.65 34.89 -39.92
CA ALA A 182 42.07 36.22 -39.74
C ALA A 182 40.85 36.63 -40.62
N ILE A 183 40.02 37.52 -40.06
CA ILE A 183 39.35 38.70 -40.69
C ILE A 183 38.30 38.49 -41.81
N GLY A 184 37.09 39.05 -41.61
CA GLY A 184 36.03 39.29 -42.62
C GLY A 184 34.72 39.82 -42.00
N SER A 185 33.90 40.64 -42.68
CA SER A 185 32.72 41.29 -42.05
C SER A 185 31.62 41.79 -43.03
N LYS A 186 30.38 41.94 -42.51
CA LYS A 186 29.14 42.59 -43.04
C LYS A 186 28.09 41.70 -43.77
N GLY A 187 26.79 42.03 -43.63
CA GLY A 187 25.59 41.26 -44.04
C GLY A 187 24.82 40.66 -42.84
N GLU A 188 23.53 40.87 -42.50
CA GLU A 188 22.34 41.57 -43.08
C GLU A 188 21.49 40.73 -44.09
N VAL A 189 20.12 40.66 -44.05
CA VAL A 189 19.11 41.36 -43.22
C VAL A 189 17.75 40.60 -42.97
N LYS A 190 17.09 40.95 -41.86
CA LYS A 190 15.67 40.85 -41.38
C LYS A 190 14.50 40.42 -42.31
N VAL A 191 13.60 39.53 -41.80
CA VAL A 191 12.13 39.45 -42.08
C VAL A 191 11.35 39.06 -40.79
N VAL A 192 10.05 39.40 -40.67
CA VAL A 192 9.19 39.19 -39.47
C VAL A 192 7.75 38.78 -39.88
N SER A 193 7.12 37.86 -39.12
CA SER A 193 5.66 37.74 -38.92
C SER A 193 5.43 36.88 -37.65
N THR A 194 4.75 37.28 -36.57
CA THR A 194 3.29 37.48 -36.37
C THR A 194 2.40 36.36 -36.92
N SER A 195 1.36 35.86 -36.25
CA SER A 195 1.01 35.67 -34.82
C SER A 195 -0.47 35.28 -34.82
N ASP A 196 -0.89 34.22 -34.12
CA ASP A 196 -2.33 33.97 -33.98
C ASP A 196 -2.69 33.31 -32.65
N THR A 197 -3.93 33.53 -32.21
CA THR A 197 -4.43 33.11 -30.88
C THR A 197 -5.82 32.50 -31.03
N SER A 198 -6.08 31.39 -30.33
CA SER A 198 -7.44 30.88 -30.16
C SER A 198 -7.61 30.18 -28.83
N SER A 199 -8.62 30.60 -28.08
CA SER A 199 -9.01 30.03 -26.79
C SER A 199 -10.27 29.19 -26.97
N ALA A 200 -10.32 28.00 -26.37
CA ALA A 200 -11.53 27.20 -26.28
C ALA A 200 -11.76 26.80 -24.82
N LEU A 201 -12.96 27.08 -24.32
CA LEU A 201 -13.37 26.86 -22.93
C LEU A 201 -14.56 25.89 -22.92
N ILE A 202 -14.41 24.73 -22.29
CA ILE A 202 -15.53 23.82 -22.01
C ILE A 202 -15.48 23.45 -20.53
N LYS A 203 -16.63 23.58 -19.86
CA LYS A 203 -16.88 23.07 -18.52
C LYS A 203 -17.78 21.84 -18.61
N SER A 204 -17.57 20.91 -17.68
CA SER A 204 -18.60 20.09 -17.03
C SER A 204 -18.41 20.24 -15.52
#